data_AF-A0A9N9Q0Q3-F1
#
_entry.id   AF-A0A9N9Q0Q3-F1
#
_cell.length_a   1.000
_cell.length_b   1.000
_cell.length_c   1.000
_cell.angle_alpha   90.00
_cell.angle_beta   90.00
_cell.angle_gamma   90.00
#
_symmetry.space_group_name_H-M   'P 1'
#
loop_
_entity.id
_entity.type
_entity.pdbx_description
1 polymer ?
#
loop_
_entity_poly.entity_id
_entity_poly.type
_entity_poly.pdbx_seq_one_letter_code
_entity_poly.pdbx_strand_id
1 'polypeptide(L)' 'MRIFKSHPLLKLVNSYIIDSPQPANLSYLWNFGSLLAVCLIIQIVTGVTLAMHYNPSVLEAFNSVEHMAYLLLIQI' A
#
# COMPACT_ATOMS: atom_id res chain seq x y z
N MET A 1 11.28 25.13 -18.74
CA MET A 1 10.51 23.88 -18.52
C MET A 1 10.43 23.63 -17.02
N ARG A 2 9.24 23.39 -16.45
CA ARG A 2 9.10 23.02 -15.02
C ARG A 2 10.05 21.88 -14.68
N ILE A 3 10.70 21.94 -13.51
CA ILE A 3 11.68 20.95 -13.02
C ILE A 3 11.14 19.50 -13.06
N PHE A 4 9.82 19.36 -12.90
CA PHE A 4 9.09 18.09 -13.04
C PHE A 4 9.15 17.44 -14.43
N LYS A 5 9.40 18.21 -15.49
CA LYS A 5 9.44 17.72 -16.89
C LYS A 5 10.86 17.46 -17.39
N SER A 6 11.88 17.95 -16.69
CA SER A 6 13.29 17.82 -17.09
C SER A 6 13.97 16.57 -16.52
N HIS A 7 13.69 16.20 -15.27
CA HIS A 7 14.29 14.98 -14.68
C HIS A 7 13.58 13.72 -15.20
N PRO A 8 14.32 12.69 -15.69
CA PRO A 8 13.74 11.49 -16.29
C PRO A 8 12.74 10.75 -15.39
N LEU A 9 13.05 10.61 -14.10
CA LEU A 9 12.16 9.95 -13.12
C LEU A 9 10.89 10.76 -12.85
N LEU A 10 11.04 12.08 -12.67
CA LEU A 10 9.90 12.97 -12.41
C LEU A 10 9.02 13.13 -13.66
N LYS A 11 9.61 13.06 -14.86
CA LYS A 11 8.87 13.07 -16.12
C LYS A 11 7.93 11.87 -16.25
N LEU A 12 8.38 10.69 -15.83
CA LEU A 12 7.55 9.47 -15.80
C LEU A 12 6.36 9.64 -14.84
N VAL A 13 6.61 10.08 -13.61
CA VAL A 13 5.54 10.34 -12.64
C VAL A 13 4.55 11.37 -13.18
N ASN A 14 5.06 12.44 -13.79
CA ASN A 14 4.24 13.49 -14.36
C ASN A 14 3.36 13.00 -15.51
N SER A 15 3.84 12.09 -16.37
CA SER A 15 3.03 11.57 -17.50
C SER A 15 1.91 10.62 -17.08
N TYR A 16 2.08 9.88 -15.98
CA TYR A 16 1.09 8.89 -15.55
C TYR A 16 0.11 9.42 -14.50
N ILE A 17 0.53 10.34 -13.63
CA ILE A 17 -0.26 10.77 -12.46
C ILE A 17 -0.78 12.20 -12.61
N ILE A 18 0.01 13.12 -13.19
CA ILE A 18 -0.28 14.56 -13.13
C ILE A 18 -0.90 15.07 -14.43
N ASP A 19 -0.18 14.91 -15.55
CA ASP A 19 -0.57 15.42 -16.88
C ASP A 19 -1.18 14.31 -17.75
N SER A 20 -1.79 13.29 -17.15
CA SER A 20 -2.42 12.20 -17.90
C SER A 20 -3.78 12.63 -18.45
N PRO A 21 -4.03 12.58 -19.77
CA PRO A 21 -5.33 12.93 -20.34
C PRO A 21 -6.36 11.85 -20.00
N GLN A 22 -7.37 12.21 -19.23
CA GLN A 22 -8.48 11.32 -18.88
C GLN A 22 -9.80 11.82 -19.49
N PRO A 23 -10.69 10.92 -19.95
CA PRO A 23 -11.99 11.31 -20.49
C PRO A 23 -12.83 11.99 -19.39
N ALA A 24 -13.67 12.96 -19.75
CA ALA A 24 -14.50 13.68 -18.77
C ALA A 24 -15.65 12.83 -18.18
N ASN A 25 -16.07 11.77 -18.89
CA ASN A 25 -17.17 10.89 -18.48
C ASN A 25 -16.65 9.59 -17.85
N LEU A 26 -16.01 9.70 -16.69
CA LEU A 26 -15.51 8.55 -15.92
C LEU A 26 -16.61 8.00 -15.00
N SER A 27 -16.84 6.69 -15.07
CA SER A 27 -17.68 6.01 -14.09
C SER A 27 -16.95 5.78 -12.77
N TYR A 28 -17.70 5.59 -11.67
CA TYR A 28 -17.12 5.27 -10.36
C TYR A 28 -16.24 4.01 -10.36
N LEU A 29 -16.49 3.06 -11.26
CA LEU A 29 -15.70 1.83 -11.40
C LEU A 29 -14.21 2.12 -11.70
N TRP A 30 -13.89 3.27 -12.26
CA TRP A 30 -12.51 3.65 -12.52
C TRP A 30 -11.74 4.08 -11.25
N ASN A 31 -12.41 4.21 -10.10
CA ASN A 31 -11.72 4.41 -8.83
C ASN A 31 -11.17 3.09 -8.23
N PHE A 32 -11.59 1.92 -8.72
CA PHE A 32 -11.09 0.65 -8.19
C PHE A 32 -9.58 0.47 -8.42
N GLY A 33 -9.02 1.03 -9.50
CA GLY A 33 -7.58 0.96 -9.76
C GLY A 33 -6.75 1.63 -8.66
N SER A 34 -7.09 2.88 -8.30
CA SER A 34 -6.39 3.59 -7.21
C SER A 34 -6.68 2.96 -5.85
N LEU A 35 -7.90 2.48 -5.62
CA LEU A 35 -8.26 1.79 -4.39
C LEU A 35 -7.43 0.51 -4.18
N LEU A 36 -7.21 -0.28 -5.24
CA LEU A 36 -6.36 -1.47 -5.19
C LEU A 36 -4.90 -1.12 -4.88
N ALA A 37 -4.38 -0.03 -5.45
CA ALA A 37 -3.03 0.44 -5.15
C ALA A 37 -2.88 0.82 -3.67
N VAL A 38 -3.86 1.53 -3.10
CA VAL A 38 -3.88 1.86 -1.67
C VAL A 38 -3.98 0.60 -0.82
N CYS A 39 -4.86 -0.35 -1.18
CA CYS A 39 -5.00 -1.62 -0.48
C CYS A 39 -3.66 -2.39 -0.44
N LEU A 40 -2.96 -2.47 -1.57
CA LEU A 40 -1.68 -3.14 -1.67
C LEU A 40 -0.60 -2.49 -0.77
N ILE A 41 -0.55 -1.15 -0.73
CA ILE A 41 0.37 -0.43 0.15
C ILE A 41 0.08 -0.75 1.62
N ILE A 42 -1.20 -0.71 2.02
CA ILE A 42 -1.61 -1.04 3.39
C ILE A 42 -1.21 -2.48 3.72
N GLN A 43 -1.50 -3.44 2.86
CA GLN A 43 -1.17 -4.86 3.08
C GLN A 43 0.33 -5.13 3.18
N ILE A 44 1.17 -4.44 2.39
CA ILE A 44 2.63 -4.58 2.50
C ILE A 44 3.11 -4.03 3.83
N VAL A 45 2.65 -2.83 4.22
CA VAL A 45 3.09 -2.18 5.46
C VAL A 45 2.66 -3.01 6.66
N THR A 46 1.39 -3.42 6.74
CA THR A 46 0.89 -4.26 7.84
C THR A 46 1.49 -5.66 7.83
N GLY A 47 1.68 -6.26 6.65
CA GLY A 47 2.29 -7.57 6.51
C GLY A 47 3.73 -7.60 7.03
N VAL A 48 4.53 -6.56 6.74
CA VAL A 48 5.91 -6.45 7.23
C VAL A 48 5.96 -6.29 8.75
N THR A 49 5.08 -5.48 9.34
CA THR A 49 5.05 -5.30 10.81
C THR A 49 4.60 -6.57 11.53
N LEU A 50 3.62 -7.29 10.96
CA LEU A 50 3.17 -8.59 11.47
C LEU A 50 4.27 -9.65 11.36
N ALA A 51 4.99 -9.71 10.24
CA ALA A 51 6.06 -10.69 10.03
C ALA A 51 7.20 -10.58 11.05
N MET A 52 7.50 -9.38 11.57
CA MET A 52 8.52 -9.19 12.61
C MET A 52 8.17 -9.87 13.95
N HIS A 53 6.88 -10.09 14.22
CA HIS A 53 6.39 -10.67 15.48
C HIS A 53 5.93 -12.12 15.31
N TYR A 54 6.02 -12.66 14.08
CA TYR A 54 5.52 -13.99 13.74
C TYR A 54 6.58 -15.06 13.96
N ASN A 55 6.19 -16.16 14.62
CA ASN A 55 7.02 -17.36 14.71
C ASN A 55 6.46 -18.45 13.77
N PRO A 56 7.21 -18.88 12.75
CA PRO A 56 6.73 -19.84 11.75
C PRO A 56 6.68 -21.31 12.21
N SER A 57 7.09 -21.61 13.45
CA SER A 57 7.03 -22.99 13.98
C SER A 57 5.58 -23.45 14.14
N VAL A 58 5.26 -24.67 13.70
CA VAL A 58 3.89 -25.23 13.71
C VAL A 58 3.29 -25.28 15.13
N LEU A 59 4.12 -25.48 16.17
CA LEU A 59 3.66 -25.49 17.57
C LEU A 59 3.36 -24.08 18.11
N GLU A 60 4.10 -23.06 17.66
CA GLU A 60 4.03 -21.70 18.19
C GLU A 60 3.27 -20.74 17.27
N ALA A 61 2.89 -21.18 16.06
CA ALA A 61 2.24 -20.33 15.06
C ALA A 61 0.94 -19.72 15.61
N PHE A 62 0.10 -20.52 16.28
CA PHE A 62 -1.15 -20.04 16.87
C PHE A 62 -0.89 -19.10 18.06
N ASN A 63 0.02 -19.48 18.96
CA ASN A 63 0.40 -18.66 20.12
C ASN A 63 0.99 -17.30 19.70
N SER A 64 1.77 -17.26 18.61
CA SER A 64 2.32 -16.02 18.06
C SER A 64 1.22 -15.09 17.52
N VAL A 65 0.14 -15.63 16.95
CA VAL A 65 -1.00 -14.82 16.47
C VAL A 65 -1.82 -14.27 17.63
N GLU A 66 -2.04 -15.07 18.68
CA GLU A 66 -2.69 -14.57 19.91
C GLU A 66 -1.86 -13.46 20.54
N HIS A 67 -0.54 -13.66 20.67
CA HIS A 67 0.37 -12.64 21.17
C HIS A 67 0.32 -11.34 20.35
N MET A 68 0.30 -11.42 19.01
CA MET A 68 0.11 -10.24 18.14
C MET A 68 -1.20 -9.51 18.41
N ALA A 69 -2.30 -10.25 18.57
CA ALA A 69 -3.62 -9.67 18.78
C ALA A 69 -3.70 -8.88 20.09
N TYR A 70 -3.11 -9.40 21.17
CA TYR A 70 -3.03 -8.70 22.45
C TYR A 70 -2.03 -7.53 22.44
N LEU A 71 -0.86 -7.69 21.80
CA LEU A 71 0.17 -6.66 21.71
C LEU A 71 -0.33 -5.41 20.95
N LEU A 72 -1.12 -5.61 19.89
CA LEU A 72 -1.74 -4.52 19.12
C LEU A 72 -2.83 -3.77 19.91
N LEU A 73 -3.52 -4.42 20.85
CA LEU A 73 -4.60 -3.83 21.65
C LEU A 73 -4.08 -2.95 22.81
N ILE A 74 -2.81 -3.11 23.21
CA ILE A 74 -2.17 -2.31 24.27
C ILE A 74 -1.40 -1.10 23.71
N GLN A 75 -1.20 -1.03 22.39
CA GLN A 75 -0.44 0.03 21.71
C GLN A 75 -1.30 1.01 20.90
N ILE A 76 -2.64 0.93 21.04
CA ILE A 76 -3.65 1.87 20.49
C ILE A 76 -4.50 2.37 21.65
#